data_AF-A0A420J5X9-F1
#
_entry.id   AF-A0A420J5X9-F1
#
_cell.length_a   1.000
_cell.length_b   1.000
_cell.length_c   1.000
_cell.angle_alpha   90.00
_cell.angle_beta   90.00
_cell.angle_gamma   90.00
#
_symmetry.space_group_name_H-M   'P 1'
#
loop_
_entity.id
_entity.type
_entity.pdbx_description
1 polymer ?
#
loop_
_entity_poly.entity_id
_entity_poly.type
_entity_poly.pdbx_seq_one_letter_code
_entity_poly.pdbx_strand_id
1 'polypeptide(L)'
;MPRLVHSTIRKASKISPFLPLILQATRHLPSAINELRWLKEYARELKPKLCPLKAKLRLLELVKKRAGGEPLQYILGSQPFGNLDIKCERGVLIPRPETEAYTLHLANLIKNNKLHPSITKIFSQKDFIPKQGGRQYPPKIRILDACTGTGAIALLLRSALTIKGALTSNVFVLGIDNSQKAIDLACQNRSRNEQLGHLPPDSDRKIYFEKRDIFEPYRRGWDIIISNPPYISHQAFDYEIGRSVRDYEPKSALVPPVPRFSFGLDCEPEDVFYKRLILMHDEAVSKVLLLEVGDVAQAIRVVKIIDRYDRVKVRNRIEFWRDNPAGKANDGILKQVNIEGNIIKIKGEGKVRSVILIRNDQANPTVGRDFKIKHLRLQQLVSTKPPKPVRQVFGPPELRATWKYLNSPQGTEGRVARAMGRGWGPQNKSMERIYAQKKSLEEFDNENRRLGIVAINEMERPIKLKRALKQKGKFSPSSEPFLIKPYR
;
A
#
# COMPACT_ATOMS: atom_id res chain seq x y z
N MET A 1 -11.38 -12.83 -14.61
CA MET A 1 -12.33 -12.14 -13.70
C MET A 1 -13.77 -12.54 -14.03
N PRO A 2 -14.65 -12.77 -13.05
CA PRO A 2 -16.05 -13.16 -13.30
C PRO A 2 -16.82 -12.07 -14.06
N ARG A 3 -17.88 -12.44 -14.79
CA ARG A 3 -18.78 -11.45 -15.42
C ARG A 3 -19.64 -10.74 -14.38
N LEU A 4 -20.02 -9.49 -14.63
CA LEU A 4 -20.99 -8.78 -13.80
C LEU A 4 -22.38 -9.37 -14.03
N VAL A 5 -23.18 -9.49 -12.97
CA VAL A 5 -24.56 -9.95 -13.08
C VAL A 5 -25.39 -8.91 -13.83
N HIS A 6 -26.17 -9.35 -14.83
CA HIS A 6 -27.00 -8.47 -15.64
C HIS A 6 -27.99 -7.63 -14.83
N SER A 7 -28.55 -8.20 -13.75
CA SER A 7 -29.45 -7.46 -12.84
C SER A 7 -28.75 -6.25 -12.20
N THR A 8 -27.49 -6.39 -11.79
CA THR A 8 -26.68 -5.30 -11.22
C THR A 8 -26.40 -4.21 -12.25
N ILE A 9 -26.07 -4.58 -13.49
CA ILE A 9 -25.86 -3.62 -14.59
C ILE A 9 -27.16 -2.84 -14.90
N ARG A 10 -28.30 -3.53 -14.94
CA ARG A 10 -29.62 -2.89 -15.15
C ARG A 10 -29.95 -1.92 -14.01
N LYS A 11 -29.73 -2.32 -12.75
CA LYS A 11 -29.90 -1.44 -11.59
C LYS A 11 -29.01 -0.20 -11.68
N ALA A 12 -27.73 -0.37 -12.03
CA ALA A 12 -26.80 0.74 -12.23
C ALA A 12 -27.28 1.71 -13.31
N SER A 13 -27.73 1.19 -14.46
CA SER A 13 -28.20 1.98 -15.60
C SER A 13 -29.43 2.84 -15.26
N LYS A 14 -30.33 2.32 -14.40
CA LYS A 14 -31.50 3.07 -13.91
C LYS A 14 -31.12 4.27 -13.03
N ILE A 15 -30.00 4.20 -12.32
CA ILE A 15 -29.55 5.27 -11.42
C ILE A 15 -28.77 6.34 -12.21
N SER A 16 -27.87 5.92 -13.11
CA SER A 16 -27.13 6.85 -13.96
C SER A 16 -26.52 6.13 -15.17
N PRO A 17 -26.49 6.76 -16.36
CA PRO A 17 -25.85 6.17 -17.54
C PRO A 17 -24.33 5.94 -17.37
N PHE A 18 -23.69 6.59 -16.38
CA PHE A 18 -22.26 6.43 -16.12
C PHE A 18 -21.93 5.25 -15.19
N LEU A 19 -22.88 4.80 -14.37
CA LEU A 19 -22.62 3.75 -13.37
C LEU A 19 -22.27 2.39 -13.98
N PRO A 20 -22.85 1.94 -15.10
CA PRO A 20 -22.43 0.70 -15.75
C PRO A 20 -20.93 0.67 -16.12
N LEU A 21 -20.34 1.83 -16.43
CA LEU A 21 -18.91 1.94 -16.77
C LEU A 21 -18.04 1.84 -15.51
N ILE A 22 -18.36 2.59 -14.46
CA ILE A 22 -17.61 2.56 -13.18
C ILE A 22 -17.73 1.18 -12.52
N LEU A 23 -18.91 0.55 -12.61
CA LEU A 23 -19.17 -0.76 -12.04
C LEU A 23 -18.24 -1.85 -12.60
N GLN A 24 -17.69 -1.67 -13.81
CA GLN A 24 -16.69 -2.58 -14.36
C GLN A 24 -15.41 -2.60 -13.51
N ALA A 25 -15.04 -1.44 -12.95
CA ALA A 25 -13.87 -1.27 -12.11
C ALA A 25 -14.15 -1.61 -10.63
N THR A 26 -15.28 -1.16 -10.07
CA THR A 26 -15.58 -1.34 -8.64
C THR A 26 -16.20 -2.68 -8.31
N ARG A 27 -16.91 -3.30 -9.26
CA ARG A 27 -17.64 -4.58 -9.11
C ARG A 27 -18.73 -4.58 -8.02
N HIS A 28 -18.96 -3.45 -7.36
CA HIS A 28 -19.88 -3.25 -6.26
C HIS A 28 -20.65 -1.95 -6.47
N LEU A 29 -21.99 -2.05 -6.54
CA LEU A 29 -22.84 -0.91 -6.93
C LEU A 29 -22.78 0.26 -5.93
N PRO A 30 -22.88 0.07 -4.61
CA PRO A 30 -22.68 1.18 -3.66
C PRO A 30 -21.33 1.89 -3.83
N SER A 31 -20.25 1.14 -4.05
CA SER A 31 -18.93 1.72 -4.33
C SER A 31 -18.94 2.51 -5.64
N ALA A 32 -19.55 1.97 -6.71
CA ALA A 32 -19.68 2.70 -7.99
C ALA A 32 -20.44 4.03 -7.85
N ILE A 33 -21.48 4.05 -7.01
CA ILE A 33 -22.27 5.25 -6.70
C ILE A 33 -21.42 6.29 -5.99
N ASN A 34 -20.64 5.88 -4.99
CA ASN A 34 -19.74 6.78 -4.27
C ASN A 34 -18.62 7.31 -5.19
N GLU A 35 -17.98 6.44 -5.99
CA GLU A 35 -16.97 6.90 -6.95
C GLU A 35 -17.55 7.88 -7.97
N LEU A 36 -18.75 7.63 -8.49
CA LEU A 36 -19.40 8.57 -9.41
C LEU A 36 -19.69 9.92 -8.73
N ARG A 37 -20.05 9.92 -7.44
CA ARG A 37 -20.27 11.15 -6.67
C ARG A 37 -18.99 11.97 -6.59
N TRP A 38 -17.87 11.35 -6.21
CA TRP A 38 -16.58 12.01 -6.13
C TRP A 38 -16.10 12.52 -7.50
N LEU A 39 -16.27 11.74 -8.56
CA LEU A 39 -15.95 12.19 -9.93
C LEU A 39 -16.79 13.40 -10.36
N LYS A 40 -18.06 13.49 -9.94
CA LYS A 40 -18.93 14.65 -10.20
C LYS A 40 -18.52 15.88 -9.40
N GLU A 41 -18.10 15.71 -8.15
CA GLU A 41 -17.57 16.79 -7.32
C GLU A 41 -16.29 17.33 -7.93
N TYR A 42 -15.33 16.46 -8.21
CA TYR A 42 -14.06 16.81 -8.83
C TYR A 42 -14.22 17.49 -10.19
N ALA A 43 -15.12 17.00 -11.04
CA ALA A 43 -15.40 17.63 -12.34
C ALA A 43 -15.91 19.08 -12.19
N ARG A 44 -16.67 19.38 -11.13
CA ARG A 44 -17.18 20.73 -10.83
C ARG A 44 -16.07 21.62 -10.29
N GLU A 45 -15.25 21.12 -9.38
CA GLU A 45 -14.14 21.87 -8.78
C GLU A 45 -13.11 22.31 -9.83
N LEU A 46 -12.77 21.42 -10.77
CA LEU A 46 -11.79 21.74 -11.82
C LEU A 46 -12.20 22.93 -12.68
N LYS A 47 -13.50 23.06 -13.01
CA LYS A 47 -14.02 24.16 -13.84
C LYS A 47 -15.48 24.47 -13.46
N PRO A 48 -15.71 25.33 -12.45
CA PRO A 48 -17.05 25.56 -11.88
C PRO A 48 -18.02 26.25 -12.85
N LYS A 49 -17.51 26.99 -13.85
CA LYS A 49 -18.31 27.79 -14.79
C LYS A 49 -18.58 27.09 -16.14
N LEU A 50 -18.50 25.76 -16.21
CA LEU A 50 -18.81 25.03 -17.45
C LEU A 50 -20.31 24.95 -17.73
N CYS A 51 -20.70 25.12 -19.00
CA CYS A 51 -22.06 24.83 -19.43
C CYS A 51 -22.40 23.33 -19.26
N PRO A 52 -23.69 22.96 -19.11
CA PRO A 52 -24.10 21.59 -18.80
C PRO A 52 -23.52 20.52 -19.73
N LEU A 53 -23.45 20.81 -21.04
CA LEU A 53 -22.88 19.88 -22.02
C LEU A 53 -21.39 19.64 -21.79
N LYS A 54 -20.60 20.72 -21.58
CA LYS A 54 -19.16 20.61 -21.34
C LYS A 54 -18.87 19.92 -20.00
N ALA A 55 -19.66 20.20 -18.97
CA ALA A 55 -19.56 19.51 -17.68
C ALA A 55 -19.83 18.00 -17.83
N LYS A 56 -20.85 17.61 -18.60
CA LYS A 56 -21.17 16.21 -18.88
C LYS A 56 -20.06 15.50 -19.67
N LEU A 57 -19.46 16.16 -20.67
CA LEU A 57 -18.34 15.61 -21.43
C LEU A 57 -17.10 15.43 -20.56
N ARG A 58 -16.80 16.38 -19.66
CA ARG A 58 -15.69 16.26 -18.71
C ARG A 58 -15.90 15.10 -17.74
N LEU A 59 -17.10 14.97 -17.18
CA LEU A 59 -17.42 13.83 -16.33
C LEU A 59 -17.26 12.51 -17.09
N LEU A 60 -17.74 12.44 -18.33
CA LEU A 60 -17.58 11.24 -19.18
C LEU A 60 -16.10 10.89 -19.39
N GLU A 61 -15.21 11.87 -19.56
CA GLU A 61 -13.76 11.66 -19.66
C GLU A 61 -13.20 10.97 -18.41
N LEU A 62 -13.55 11.48 -17.22
CA LEU A 62 -13.11 10.90 -15.95
C LEU A 62 -13.67 9.48 -15.72
N VAL A 63 -14.95 9.28 -16.06
CA VAL A 63 -15.60 7.96 -16.00
C VAL A 63 -14.92 6.97 -16.94
N LYS A 64 -14.53 7.41 -18.15
CA LYS A 64 -13.79 6.57 -19.11
C LYS A 64 -12.43 6.17 -18.57
N LYS A 65 -11.67 7.09 -17.96
CA LYS A 65 -10.42 6.78 -17.26
C LYS A 65 -10.61 5.70 -16.20
N ARG A 66 -11.62 5.89 -15.34
CA ARG A 66 -11.93 4.94 -14.27
C ARG A 66 -12.34 3.57 -14.82
N ALA A 67 -13.18 3.54 -15.86
CA ALA A 67 -13.58 2.31 -16.54
C ALA A 67 -12.42 1.60 -17.24
N GLY A 68 -11.43 2.35 -17.72
CA GLY A 68 -10.15 1.85 -18.24
C GLY A 68 -9.23 1.26 -17.18
N GLY A 69 -9.64 1.27 -15.91
CA GLY A 69 -8.89 0.70 -14.79
C GLY A 69 -7.98 1.69 -14.08
N GLU A 70 -7.93 2.96 -14.48
CA GLU A 70 -7.14 3.96 -13.77
C GLU A 70 -7.65 4.09 -12.32
N PRO A 71 -6.77 3.98 -11.29
CA PRO A 71 -7.16 4.16 -9.91
C PRO A 71 -7.87 5.50 -9.68
N LEU A 72 -8.93 5.50 -8.90
CA LEU A 72 -9.70 6.71 -8.63
C LEU A 72 -8.81 7.82 -8.05
N GLN A 73 -7.88 7.47 -7.17
CA GLN A 73 -6.98 8.41 -6.50
C GLN A 73 -6.03 9.11 -7.47
N TYR A 74 -5.59 8.46 -8.55
CA TYR A 74 -4.82 9.12 -9.60
C TYR A 74 -5.69 10.03 -10.45
N ILE A 75 -6.97 9.68 -10.66
CA ILE A 75 -7.92 10.55 -11.38
C ILE A 75 -8.24 11.81 -10.56
N LEU A 76 -8.44 11.66 -9.24
CA LEU A 76 -8.72 12.76 -8.32
C LEU A 76 -7.46 13.56 -7.98
N GLY A 77 -6.29 12.94 -8.02
CA GLY A 77 -4.99 13.53 -7.69
C GLY A 77 -4.66 13.53 -6.19
N SER A 78 -5.56 13.04 -5.33
CA SER A 78 -5.28 12.86 -3.90
C SER A 78 -6.15 11.76 -3.26
N GLN A 79 -5.81 11.43 -2.02
CA GLN A 79 -6.64 10.63 -1.12
C GLN A 79 -6.43 11.08 0.34
N PRO A 80 -7.49 11.04 1.17
CA PRO A 80 -7.35 11.21 2.61
C PRO A 80 -6.49 10.11 3.26
N PHE A 81 -5.70 10.49 4.27
CA PHE A 81 -4.93 9.57 5.10
C PHE A 81 -4.83 10.11 6.53
N GLY A 82 -5.71 9.64 7.40
CA GLY A 82 -5.95 10.24 8.71
C GLY A 82 -6.55 11.64 8.56
N ASN A 83 -5.93 12.63 9.19
CA ASN A 83 -6.29 14.03 9.00
C ASN A 83 -5.56 14.70 7.82
N LEU A 84 -4.76 13.96 7.05
CA LEU A 84 -3.99 14.50 5.94
C LEU A 84 -4.73 14.34 4.61
N ASP A 85 -4.41 15.21 3.66
CA ASP A 85 -4.74 15.04 2.25
C ASP A 85 -3.45 14.75 1.46
N ILE A 86 -3.31 13.52 1.00
CA ILE A 86 -2.09 13.01 0.35
C ILE A 86 -2.30 13.04 -1.16
N LYS A 87 -1.53 13.87 -1.86
CA LYS A 87 -1.43 13.84 -3.32
C LYS A 87 -0.99 12.47 -3.79
N CYS A 88 -1.66 12.00 -4.83
CA CYS A 88 -1.42 10.71 -5.46
C CYS A 88 -1.08 10.93 -6.94
N GLU A 89 0.04 10.39 -7.38
CA GLU A 89 0.49 10.49 -8.76
C GLU A 89 0.95 9.14 -9.29
N ARG A 90 0.75 8.90 -10.59
CA ARG A 90 1.17 7.67 -11.26
C ARG A 90 2.66 7.42 -11.04
N GLY A 91 3.05 6.22 -10.66
CA GLY A 91 4.45 5.88 -10.39
C GLY A 91 4.88 6.03 -8.93
N VAL A 92 3.94 6.38 -8.03
CA VAL A 92 4.12 6.27 -6.57
C VAL A 92 2.91 5.53 -5.99
N LEU A 93 3.15 4.60 -5.06
CA LEU A 93 2.12 3.77 -4.43
C LEU A 93 1.01 4.61 -3.80
N ILE A 94 -0.25 4.25 -4.01
CA ILE A 94 -1.38 4.92 -3.37
C ILE A 94 -1.44 4.47 -1.89
N PRO A 95 -1.50 5.39 -0.91
CA PRO A 95 -1.63 5.03 0.51
C PRO A 95 -2.81 4.09 0.75
N ARG A 96 -2.70 3.16 1.71
CA ARG A 96 -3.77 2.19 2.00
C ARG A 96 -4.42 2.45 3.36
N PRO A 97 -5.73 2.20 3.53
CA PRO A 97 -6.41 2.36 4.82
C PRO A 97 -5.80 1.51 5.95
N GLU A 98 -5.30 0.32 5.64
CA GLU A 98 -4.63 -0.55 6.61
C GLU A 98 -3.34 0.10 7.15
N THR A 99 -2.58 0.74 6.25
CA THR A 99 -1.38 1.53 6.60
C THR A 99 -1.72 2.70 7.52
N GLU A 100 -2.84 3.39 7.26
CA GLU A 100 -3.35 4.47 8.10
C GLU A 100 -3.66 3.98 9.52
N ALA A 101 -4.38 2.87 9.62
CA ALA A 101 -4.87 2.34 10.88
C ALA A 101 -3.74 1.97 11.84
N TYR A 102 -2.71 1.23 11.39
CA TYR A 102 -1.59 0.91 12.27
C TYR A 102 -0.74 2.14 12.59
N THR A 103 -0.65 3.12 11.69
CA THR A 103 0.13 4.34 11.89
C THR A 103 -0.48 5.19 13.01
N LEU A 104 -1.81 5.38 12.97
CA LEU A 104 -2.55 6.05 14.05
C LEU A 104 -2.47 5.26 15.36
N HIS A 105 -2.55 3.93 15.30
CA HIS A 105 -2.43 3.10 16.49
C HIS A 105 -1.06 3.23 17.15
N LEU A 106 0.03 3.23 16.37
CA LEU A 106 1.38 3.47 16.88
C LEU A 106 1.47 4.84 17.55
N ALA A 107 0.99 5.90 16.90
CA ALA A 107 0.97 7.25 17.47
C ALA A 107 0.18 7.30 18.79
N ASN A 108 -0.94 6.59 18.87
CA ASN A 108 -1.74 6.47 20.09
C ASN A 108 -1.01 5.71 21.20
N LEU A 109 -0.25 4.65 20.89
CA LEU A 109 0.56 3.96 21.89
C LEU A 109 1.68 4.85 22.44
N ILE A 110 2.28 5.69 21.60
CA ILE A 110 3.29 6.68 22.03
C ILE A 110 2.65 7.70 22.97
N LYS A 111 1.54 8.33 22.55
CA LYS A 111 0.83 9.35 23.35
C LYS A 111 0.35 8.85 24.70
N ASN A 112 -0.13 7.62 24.74
CA ASN A 112 -0.70 7.01 25.93
C ASN A 112 0.34 6.27 26.79
N ASN A 113 1.63 6.43 26.50
CA ASN A 113 2.71 5.84 27.29
C ASN A 113 2.71 4.29 27.31
N LYS A 114 2.17 3.65 26.25
CA LYS A 114 1.96 2.20 26.14
C LYS A 114 2.92 1.47 25.20
N LEU A 115 3.84 2.18 24.52
CA LEU A 115 4.74 1.59 23.54
C LEU A 115 6.03 1.02 24.15
N HIS A 116 6.94 1.90 24.58
CA HIS A 116 8.26 1.54 25.12
C HIS A 116 8.68 2.59 26.16
N PRO A 117 9.14 2.21 27.38
CA PRO A 117 9.43 3.15 28.47
C PRO A 117 10.35 4.30 28.09
N SER A 118 11.44 4.05 27.35
CA SER A 118 12.36 5.12 26.92
C SER A 118 11.74 6.12 25.94
N ILE A 119 10.84 5.70 25.06
CA ILE A 119 10.13 6.58 24.11
C ILE A 119 9.06 7.37 24.85
N THR A 120 8.27 6.65 25.64
CA THR A 120 7.24 7.17 26.55
C THR A 120 7.78 8.30 27.44
N LYS A 121 8.94 8.08 28.08
CA LYS A 121 9.56 9.08 28.96
C LYS A 121 9.93 10.37 28.24
N ILE A 122 10.40 10.28 26.99
CA ILE A 122 10.73 11.46 26.18
C ILE A 122 9.45 12.20 25.78
N PHE A 123 8.40 11.46 25.42
CA PHE A 123 7.15 12.06 24.96
C PHE A 123 6.32 12.69 26.10
N SER A 124 6.41 12.16 27.32
CA SER A 124 5.69 12.66 28.49
C SER A 124 6.36 13.85 29.19
N GLN A 125 7.63 14.13 28.90
CA GLN A 125 8.36 15.28 29.43
C GLN A 125 7.85 16.58 28.81
N LYS A 126 7.17 17.41 29.60
CA LYS A 126 6.69 18.73 29.19
C LYS A 126 7.79 19.80 29.21
N ASP A 127 8.74 19.67 30.15
CA ASP A 127 9.80 20.65 30.37
C ASP A 127 11.18 20.00 30.32
N PHE A 128 12.07 20.55 29.49
CA PHE A 128 13.49 20.23 29.50
C PHE A 128 14.20 21.23 30.41
N ILE A 129 14.62 20.79 31.61
CA ILE A 129 15.48 21.59 32.49
C ILE A 129 16.93 21.23 32.17
N PRO A 130 17.72 22.13 31.53
CA PRO A 130 19.12 21.85 31.27
C PRO A 130 19.85 21.70 32.61
N LYS A 131 20.62 20.62 32.80
CA LYS A 131 21.52 20.57 33.96
C LYS A 131 22.64 21.60 33.75
N GLN A 132 23.06 22.29 34.81
CA GLN A 132 24.19 23.22 34.73
C GLN A 132 25.46 22.48 34.28
N GLY A 133 26.21 23.07 33.33
CA GLY A 133 27.57 22.61 32.97
C GLY A 133 27.75 21.84 31.65
N GLY A 134 26.99 22.12 30.58
CA GLY A 134 27.32 21.63 29.22
C GLY A 134 26.27 21.98 28.16
N ARG A 135 26.63 21.89 26.86
CA ARG A 135 25.64 21.93 25.77
C ARG A 135 24.75 20.69 25.86
N GLN A 136 23.52 20.85 26.35
CA GLN A 136 22.52 19.78 26.37
C GLN A 136 21.39 20.11 25.40
N TYR A 137 21.11 19.17 24.51
CA TYR A 137 20.00 19.26 23.57
C TYR A 137 18.79 18.54 24.17
N PRO A 138 17.56 19.03 23.91
CA PRO A 138 16.38 18.39 24.44
C PRO A 138 16.21 17.00 23.79
N PRO A 139 15.72 16.00 24.54
CA PRO A 139 15.68 14.61 24.08
C PRO A 139 14.77 14.48 22.85
N LYS A 140 15.24 13.75 21.81
CA LYS A 140 14.58 13.64 20.50
C LYS A 140 14.24 12.20 20.17
N ILE A 141 12.99 11.96 19.73
CA ILE A 141 12.55 10.70 19.13
C ILE A 141 12.88 10.77 17.64
N ARG A 142 13.66 9.81 17.13
CA ARG A 142 14.02 9.68 15.72
C ARG A 142 13.28 8.51 15.10
N ILE A 143 12.49 8.79 14.07
CA ILE A 143 11.68 7.84 13.34
C ILE A 143 12.22 7.73 11.92
N LEU A 144 12.44 6.51 11.46
CA LEU A 144 12.72 6.19 10.06
C LEU A 144 11.46 5.56 9.45
N ASP A 145 10.94 6.19 8.40
CA ASP A 145 9.94 5.62 7.50
C ASP A 145 10.64 5.09 6.25
N ALA A 146 10.83 3.78 6.19
CA ALA A 146 11.53 3.12 5.10
C ALA A 146 10.56 2.71 3.99
N CYS A 147 10.93 2.99 2.73
CA CYS A 147 10.03 2.90 1.57
C CYS A 147 8.85 3.87 1.69
N THR A 148 9.16 5.15 1.96
CA THR A 148 8.18 6.17 2.36
C THR A 148 7.12 6.48 1.29
N GLY A 149 7.41 6.21 0.00
CA GLY A 149 6.47 6.45 -1.10
C GLY A 149 5.99 7.90 -1.13
N THR A 150 4.69 8.10 -0.92
CA THR A 150 4.06 9.44 -0.88
C THR A 150 4.37 10.24 0.39
N GLY A 151 5.12 9.67 1.34
CA GLY A 151 5.37 10.24 2.67
C GLY A 151 4.25 10.01 3.67
N ALA A 152 3.21 9.24 3.33
CA ALA A 152 1.98 9.14 4.12
C ALA A 152 2.21 8.73 5.58
N ILE A 153 3.03 7.70 5.83
CA ILE A 153 3.36 7.25 7.19
C ILE A 153 4.12 8.33 7.95
N ALA A 154 5.21 8.85 7.36
CA ALA A 154 6.03 9.88 7.98
C ALA A 154 5.24 11.13 8.38
N LEU A 155 4.41 11.63 7.47
CA LEU A 155 3.58 12.82 7.68
C LEU A 155 2.50 12.55 8.72
N LEU A 156 1.82 11.39 8.66
CA LEU A 156 0.74 11.08 9.60
C LEU A 156 1.26 10.89 11.01
N LEU A 157 2.40 10.22 11.19
CA LEU A 157 3.03 10.12 12.51
C LEU A 157 3.36 11.50 13.06
N ARG A 158 3.91 12.40 12.24
CA ARG A 158 4.24 13.75 12.70
C ARG A 158 2.99 14.54 13.10
N SER A 159 1.96 14.51 12.26
CA SER A 159 0.70 15.19 12.52
C SER A 159 0.04 14.63 13.78
N ALA A 160 -0.11 13.31 13.85
CA ALA A 160 -0.71 12.64 14.98
C ALA A 160 0.07 12.90 16.26
N LEU A 161 1.40 12.88 16.28
CA LEU A 161 2.20 13.11 17.50
C LEU A 161 2.30 14.57 17.95
N THR A 162 1.64 15.50 17.26
CA THR A 162 1.52 16.89 17.72
C THR A 162 0.59 16.97 18.94
N ILE A 163 1.05 17.60 20.02
CA ILE A 163 0.29 17.78 21.27
C ILE A 163 -0.45 19.13 21.19
N LYS A 164 -1.76 19.15 21.47
CA LYS A 164 -2.53 20.41 21.50
C LYS A 164 -1.97 21.34 22.60
N GLY A 165 -1.62 22.58 22.23
CA GLY A 165 -1.22 23.63 23.17
C GLY A 165 0.28 23.71 23.51
N ALA A 166 1.12 22.81 23.00
CA ALA A 166 2.58 22.91 23.13
C ALA A 166 3.27 22.48 21.82
N LEU A 167 3.93 23.43 21.17
CA LEU A 167 4.72 23.23 19.94
C LEU A 167 6.10 22.60 20.24
N THR A 168 6.14 21.61 21.12
CA THR A 168 7.39 21.02 21.60
C THR A 168 7.34 19.49 21.50
N SER A 169 7.47 18.99 20.28
CA SER A 169 7.81 17.58 20.09
C SER A 169 9.13 17.51 19.34
N ASN A 170 10.17 17.07 20.02
CA ASN A 170 11.44 16.67 19.43
C ASN A 170 11.26 15.36 18.66
N VAL A 171 10.27 15.28 17.77
CA VAL A 171 10.08 14.15 16.87
C VAL A 171 10.73 14.52 15.56
N PHE A 172 11.71 13.72 15.16
CA PHE A 172 12.33 13.76 13.86
C PHE A 172 11.84 12.59 13.05
N VAL A 173 11.41 12.85 11.83
CA VAL A 173 11.00 11.81 10.91
C VAL A 173 11.83 11.95 9.65
N LEU A 174 12.43 10.84 9.22
CA LEU A 174 13.06 10.72 7.92
C LEU A 174 12.32 9.66 7.12
N GLY A 175 11.77 10.04 5.97
CA GLY A 175 11.33 9.10 4.96
C GLY A 175 12.44 8.81 3.97
N ILE A 176 12.70 7.54 3.65
CA ILE A 176 13.62 7.15 2.58
C ILE A 176 12.90 6.36 1.50
N ASP A 177 13.28 6.57 0.25
CA ASP A 177 12.78 5.82 -0.91
C ASP A 177 13.83 5.78 -2.02
N ASN A 178 13.85 4.72 -2.82
CA ASN A 178 14.77 4.63 -3.96
C ASN A 178 14.30 5.47 -5.16
N SER A 179 13.01 5.82 -5.22
CA SER A 179 12.43 6.59 -6.31
C SER A 179 12.52 8.09 -6.05
N GLN A 180 13.22 8.83 -6.94
CA GLN A 180 13.23 10.30 -6.87
C GLN A 180 11.80 10.87 -6.96
N LYS A 181 10.96 10.27 -7.79
CA LYS A 181 9.55 10.67 -7.93
C LYS A 181 8.77 10.54 -6.62
N ALA A 182 9.04 9.49 -5.84
CA ALA A 182 8.42 9.31 -4.53
C ALA A 182 8.87 10.40 -3.56
N ILE A 183 10.18 10.70 -3.51
CA ILE A 183 10.73 11.76 -2.68
C ILE A 183 10.17 13.14 -3.02
N ASP A 184 10.08 13.47 -4.31
CA ASP A 184 9.52 14.75 -4.76
C ASP A 184 8.04 14.86 -4.34
N LEU A 185 7.26 13.78 -4.52
CA LEU A 185 5.85 13.76 -4.13
C LEU A 185 5.68 13.83 -2.60
N ALA A 186 6.53 13.17 -1.82
CA ALA A 186 6.53 13.24 -0.36
C ALA A 186 6.84 14.65 0.15
N CYS A 187 7.81 15.35 -0.46
CA CYS A 187 8.09 16.76 -0.21
C CYS A 187 6.88 17.65 -0.54
N GLN A 188 6.23 17.42 -1.68
CA GLN A 188 5.01 18.16 -2.04
C GLN A 188 3.87 17.91 -1.05
N ASN A 189 3.71 16.67 -0.57
CA ASN A 189 2.70 16.31 0.41
C ASN A 189 2.94 16.95 1.77
N ARG A 190 4.21 17.07 2.19
CA ARG A 190 4.59 17.84 3.36
C ARG A 190 4.14 19.30 3.22
N SER A 191 4.58 19.97 2.16
CA SER A 191 4.23 21.39 1.93
C SER A 191 2.73 21.62 1.82
N ARG A 192 2.00 20.72 1.15
CA ARG A 192 0.54 20.80 1.04
C ARG A 192 -0.13 20.70 2.41
N ASN A 193 0.25 19.72 3.23
CA ASN A 193 -0.39 19.51 4.53
C ASN A 193 0.02 20.56 5.57
N GLU A 194 1.17 21.22 5.40
CA GLU A 194 1.51 22.43 6.13
C GLU A 194 0.59 23.61 5.74
N GLN A 195 0.38 23.83 4.44
CA GLN A 195 -0.55 24.86 3.94
C GLN A 195 -2.00 24.64 4.37
N LEU A 196 -2.43 23.38 4.45
CA LEU A 196 -3.76 23.00 4.94
C LEU A 196 -3.90 23.09 6.47
N GLY A 197 -2.82 23.39 7.20
CA GLY A 197 -2.82 23.45 8.67
C GLY A 197 -2.89 22.09 9.36
N HIS A 198 -2.69 20.99 8.62
CA HIS A 198 -2.64 19.64 9.18
C HIS A 198 -1.26 19.29 9.77
N LEU A 199 -0.22 20.00 9.34
CA LEU A 199 1.13 19.93 9.89
C LEU A 199 1.53 21.27 10.51
N PRO A 200 2.40 21.27 11.54
CA PRO A 200 2.93 22.51 12.10
C PRO A 200 3.77 23.27 11.06
N PRO A 201 3.90 24.60 11.19
CA PRO A 201 4.81 25.39 10.36
C PRO A 201 6.26 24.93 10.53
N ASP A 202 7.10 25.20 9.53
CA ASP A 202 8.52 24.78 9.49
C ASP A 202 8.67 23.25 9.61
N SER A 203 7.72 22.51 9.01
CA SER A 203 7.72 21.04 9.09
C SER A 203 8.96 20.44 8.42
N ASP A 204 9.56 21.16 7.48
CA ASP A 204 10.81 20.83 6.78
C ASP A 204 12.02 20.68 7.72
N ARG A 205 12.01 21.35 8.89
CA ARG A 205 13.06 21.21 9.90
C ARG A 205 12.98 19.90 10.68
N LYS A 206 11.85 19.19 10.61
CA LYS A 206 11.57 17.98 11.41
C LYS A 206 11.22 16.75 10.58
N ILE A 207 10.71 16.92 9.37
CA ILE A 207 10.34 15.87 8.44
C ILE A 207 11.20 16.01 7.20
N TYR A 208 12.05 15.02 6.93
CA TYR A 208 12.93 15.00 5.76
C TYR A 208 12.60 13.82 4.87
N PHE A 209 12.87 13.97 3.58
CA PHE A 209 12.78 12.90 2.61
C PHE A 209 14.10 12.81 1.85
N GLU A 210 14.65 11.60 1.74
CA GLU A 210 15.96 11.37 1.14
C GLU A 210 15.88 10.21 0.15
N LYS A 211 16.37 10.42 -1.08
CA LYS A 211 16.50 9.33 -2.05
C LYS A 211 17.61 8.39 -1.58
N ARG A 212 17.27 7.14 -1.32
CA ARG A 212 18.21 6.13 -0.83
C ARG A 212 17.67 4.73 -1.09
N ASP A 213 18.57 3.83 -1.49
CA ASP A 213 18.26 2.40 -1.50
C ASP A 213 18.43 1.84 -0.07
N ILE A 214 17.40 1.15 0.42
CA ILE A 214 17.42 0.54 1.76
C ILE A 214 18.50 -0.53 1.92
N PHE A 215 18.93 -1.15 0.81
CA PHE A 215 19.98 -2.17 0.83
C PHE A 215 21.39 -1.56 0.94
N GLU A 216 21.55 -0.25 0.75
CA GLU A 216 22.82 0.42 1.00
C GLU A 216 23.14 0.46 2.51
N PRO A 217 24.44 0.48 2.89
CA PRO A 217 24.85 0.67 4.27
C PRO A 217 24.24 1.96 4.86
N TYR A 218 23.43 1.80 5.90
CA TYR A 218 22.72 2.91 6.52
C TYR A 218 22.78 2.83 8.03
N ARG A 219 23.83 3.40 8.61
CA ARG A 219 24.04 3.43 10.06
C ARG A 219 23.72 4.81 10.62
N ARG A 220 22.47 4.98 11.01
CA ARG A 220 22.01 6.08 11.87
C ARG A 220 21.26 5.50 13.05
N GLY A 221 21.35 6.17 14.20
CA GLY A 221 20.58 5.77 15.38
C GLY A 221 19.11 6.16 15.19
N TRP A 222 18.22 5.18 15.25
CA TRP A 222 16.77 5.35 15.14
C TRP A 222 16.12 4.82 16.42
N ASP A 223 15.10 5.49 16.90
CA ASP A 223 14.29 5.00 18.03
C ASP A 223 13.18 4.09 17.51
N ILE A 224 12.58 4.46 16.38
CA ILE A 224 11.50 3.74 15.70
C ILE A 224 11.86 3.58 14.22
N ILE A 225 11.72 2.37 13.70
CA ILE A 225 11.73 2.09 12.26
C ILE A 225 10.33 1.60 11.88
N ILE A 226 9.75 2.17 10.84
CA ILE A 226 8.45 1.79 10.30
C ILE A 226 8.57 1.63 8.79
N SER A 227 7.84 0.67 8.20
CA SER A 227 7.89 0.45 6.76
C SER A 227 6.63 -0.23 6.24
N ASN A 228 6.14 0.26 5.10
CA ASN A 228 5.31 -0.52 4.18
C ASN A 228 6.18 -0.89 2.96
N PRO A 229 6.97 -1.97 3.03
CA PRO A 229 7.90 -2.33 1.95
C PRO A 229 7.17 -3.03 0.80
N PRO A 230 7.80 -3.18 -0.38
CA PRO A 230 7.34 -4.12 -1.39
C PRO A 230 7.38 -5.55 -0.82
N TYR A 231 6.24 -6.24 -0.79
CA TYR A 231 6.10 -7.58 -0.18
C TYR A 231 5.31 -8.58 -1.04
N ILE A 232 4.86 -8.18 -2.23
CA ILE A 232 4.04 -9.01 -3.10
C ILE A 232 4.97 -9.92 -3.92
N SER A 233 4.70 -11.23 -3.92
CA SER A 233 5.43 -12.18 -4.74
C SER A 233 5.18 -11.93 -6.23
N HIS A 234 6.13 -12.32 -7.09
CA HIS A 234 5.94 -12.19 -8.54
C HIS A 234 4.72 -12.97 -9.04
N GLN A 235 4.43 -14.14 -8.44
CA GLN A 235 3.26 -14.94 -8.80
C GLN A 235 1.96 -14.22 -8.41
N ALA A 236 1.88 -13.68 -7.19
CA ALA A 236 0.71 -12.92 -6.75
C ALA A 236 0.50 -11.69 -7.66
N PHE A 237 1.57 -10.99 -8.04
CA PHE A 237 1.49 -9.86 -8.97
C PHE A 237 0.87 -10.25 -10.34
N ASP A 238 1.27 -11.39 -10.89
CA ASP A 238 0.82 -11.85 -12.20
C ASP A 238 -0.63 -12.39 -12.19
N TYR A 239 -1.06 -13.03 -11.10
CA TYR A 239 -2.31 -13.81 -11.10
C TYR A 239 -3.38 -13.30 -10.13
N GLU A 240 -2.99 -12.66 -9.02
CA GLU A 240 -3.91 -12.31 -7.93
C GLU A 240 -4.22 -10.80 -7.87
N ILE A 241 -3.26 -9.96 -8.28
CA ILE A 241 -3.42 -8.50 -8.21
C ILE A 241 -4.41 -8.00 -9.26
N GLY A 242 -5.34 -7.16 -8.81
CA GLY A 242 -6.36 -6.54 -9.67
C GLY A 242 -5.74 -5.66 -10.77
N ARG A 243 -6.41 -5.59 -11.92
CA ARG A 243 -5.97 -4.85 -13.11
C ARG A 243 -5.56 -3.40 -12.81
N SER A 244 -6.33 -2.70 -11.98
CA SER A 244 -6.07 -1.30 -11.63
C SER A 244 -4.69 -1.12 -10.97
N VAL A 245 -4.37 -1.96 -9.99
CA VAL A 245 -3.09 -1.94 -9.29
C VAL A 245 -1.97 -2.37 -10.24
N ARG A 246 -2.18 -3.47 -10.97
CA ARG A 246 -1.19 -4.05 -11.88
C ARG A 246 -0.77 -3.12 -13.02
N ASP A 247 -1.73 -2.42 -13.62
CA ASP A 247 -1.50 -1.63 -14.84
C ASP A 247 -1.05 -0.19 -14.54
N TYR A 248 -1.36 0.35 -13.35
CA TYR A 248 -1.15 1.77 -13.02
C TYR A 248 -0.19 2.05 -11.87
N GLU A 249 -0.12 1.19 -10.85
CA GLU A 249 0.76 1.40 -9.71
C GLU A 249 2.18 0.87 -10.00
N PRO A 250 3.24 1.50 -9.47
CA PRO A 250 4.60 1.11 -9.78
C PRO A 250 4.91 -0.29 -9.26
N LYS A 251 5.29 -1.22 -10.16
CA LYS A 251 5.70 -2.58 -9.79
C LYS A 251 6.82 -2.58 -8.74
N SER A 252 7.75 -1.62 -8.80
CA SER A 252 8.85 -1.49 -7.84
C SER A 252 8.41 -1.20 -6.41
N ALA A 253 7.21 -0.64 -6.20
CA ALA A 253 6.64 -0.43 -4.86
C ALA A 253 5.81 -1.62 -4.36
N LEU A 254 5.57 -2.62 -5.22
CA LEU A 254 4.72 -3.78 -4.93
C LEU A 254 5.55 -5.05 -4.78
N VAL A 255 6.48 -5.27 -5.71
CA VAL A 255 7.27 -6.50 -5.84
C VAL A 255 8.75 -6.18 -5.61
N PRO A 256 9.43 -6.91 -4.71
CA PRO A 256 10.87 -6.74 -4.53
C PRO A 256 11.67 -6.89 -5.84
N PRO A 257 12.79 -6.16 -6.01
CA PRO A 257 13.63 -6.20 -7.21
C PRO A 257 14.55 -7.43 -7.22
N VAL A 258 14.02 -8.58 -6.80
CA VAL A 258 14.73 -9.86 -6.71
C VAL A 258 14.14 -10.80 -7.76
N PRO A 259 14.96 -11.58 -8.50
CA PRO A 259 14.45 -12.57 -9.45
C PRO A 259 13.49 -13.58 -8.80
N ARG A 260 12.54 -14.10 -9.59
CA ARG A 260 11.53 -15.09 -9.14
C ARG A 260 12.15 -16.31 -8.46
N PHE A 261 13.31 -16.73 -8.96
CA PHE A 261 14.10 -17.79 -8.38
C PHE A 261 15.46 -17.20 -8.04
N SER A 262 15.73 -17.06 -6.75
CA SER A 262 17.01 -16.60 -6.24
C SER A 262 17.61 -17.70 -5.38
N PHE A 263 18.70 -18.28 -5.87
CA PHE A 263 19.44 -19.29 -5.13
C PHE A 263 20.36 -18.61 -4.11
N GLY A 264 20.42 -19.15 -2.89
CA GLY A 264 21.28 -18.64 -1.83
C GLY A 264 20.67 -17.52 -0.97
N LEU A 265 19.41 -17.14 -1.22
CA LEU A 265 18.64 -16.42 -0.21
C LEU A 265 18.26 -17.38 0.92
N ASP A 266 18.39 -16.89 2.13
CA ASP A 266 17.90 -17.55 3.33
C ASP A 266 16.40 -17.29 3.53
N CYS A 267 15.79 -16.34 2.84
CA CYS A 267 14.34 -16.07 2.87
C CYS A 267 13.72 -16.15 1.47
N GLU A 268 12.38 -16.16 1.41
CA GLU A 268 11.66 -16.05 0.15
C GLU A 268 11.99 -14.70 -0.54
N PRO A 269 11.99 -14.64 -1.88
CA PRO A 269 12.27 -13.39 -2.62
C PRO A 269 11.39 -12.21 -2.20
N GLU A 270 10.12 -12.45 -1.92
CA GLU A 270 9.17 -11.45 -1.44
C GLU A 270 9.48 -10.90 -0.03
N ASP A 271 10.28 -11.62 0.77
CA ASP A 271 10.54 -11.28 2.17
C ASP A 271 11.90 -10.59 2.38
N VAL A 272 12.65 -10.31 1.30
CA VAL A 272 14.02 -9.74 1.35
C VAL A 272 14.08 -8.38 2.07
N PHE A 273 13.04 -7.55 1.92
CA PHE A 273 12.96 -6.26 2.61
C PHE A 273 12.82 -6.45 4.12
N TYR A 274 12.05 -7.45 4.58
CA TYR A 274 11.91 -7.74 6.00
C TYR A 274 13.24 -8.15 6.62
N LYS A 275 14.01 -9.02 5.94
CA LYS A 275 15.36 -9.36 6.39
C LYS A 275 16.22 -8.12 6.55
N ARG A 276 16.23 -7.22 5.56
CA ARG A 276 17.02 -5.97 5.64
C ARG A 276 16.57 -5.09 6.80
N LEU A 277 15.26 -4.90 6.96
CA LEU A 277 14.68 -4.05 8.02
C LEU A 277 14.93 -4.60 9.43
N ILE A 278 14.87 -5.92 9.61
CA ILE A 278 15.22 -6.59 10.87
C ILE A 278 16.69 -6.35 11.22
N LEU A 279 17.60 -6.48 10.24
CA LEU A 279 19.02 -6.18 10.44
C LEU A 279 19.24 -4.71 10.77
N MET A 280 18.58 -3.79 10.07
CA MET A 280 18.65 -2.35 10.37
C MET A 280 18.17 -2.04 11.79
N HIS A 281 17.11 -2.72 12.27
CA HIS A 281 16.63 -2.56 13.65
C HIS A 281 17.66 -2.99 14.70
N ASP A 282 18.41 -4.05 14.41
CA ASP A 282 19.49 -4.48 15.29
C ASP A 282 20.71 -3.55 15.22
N GLU A 283 21.16 -3.22 14.00
CA GLU A 283 22.30 -2.31 13.76
C GLU A 283 22.08 -0.92 14.35
N ALA A 284 20.86 -0.38 14.23
CA ALA A 284 20.49 0.93 14.78
C ALA A 284 20.19 0.88 16.28
N VAL A 285 20.08 -0.33 16.86
CA VAL A 285 19.61 -0.59 18.22
C VAL A 285 18.26 0.09 18.49
N SER A 286 17.38 0.10 17.48
CA SER A 286 16.08 0.75 17.61
C SER A 286 15.21 0.05 18.64
N LYS A 287 14.31 0.84 19.24
CA LYS A 287 13.39 0.35 20.28
C LYS A 287 12.18 -0.33 19.66
N VAL A 288 11.77 0.11 18.47
CA VAL A 288 10.59 -0.41 17.79
C VAL A 288 10.87 -0.59 16.30
N LEU A 289 10.45 -1.73 15.76
CA LEU A 289 10.34 -1.99 14.33
C LEU A 289 8.88 -2.37 14.01
N LEU A 290 8.23 -1.67 13.09
CA LEU A 290 6.86 -1.96 12.63
C LEU A 290 6.84 -2.16 11.11
N LEU A 291 6.32 -3.30 10.67
CA LEU A 291 6.36 -3.76 9.29
C LEU A 291 4.96 -4.10 8.79
N GLU A 292 4.54 -3.54 7.66
CA GLU A 292 3.35 -4.04 6.94
C GLU A 292 3.63 -5.42 6.32
N VAL A 293 2.65 -6.31 6.38
CA VAL A 293 2.68 -7.66 5.80
C VAL A 293 1.40 -7.97 5.05
N GLY A 294 1.53 -8.74 3.96
CA GLY A 294 0.42 -9.10 3.10
C GLY A 294 -0.59 -10.06 3.73
N ASP A 295 -0.17 -10.94 4.64
CA ASP A 295 -1.04 -11.85 5.37
C ASP A 295 -0.36 -12.50 6.59
N VAL A 296 -1.06 -13.41 7.26
CA VAL A 296 -0.55 -14.17 8.41
C VAL A 296 0.57 -15.14 8.04
N ALA A 297 0.58 -15.71 6.83
CA ALA A 297 1.64 -16.63 6.42
C ALA A 297 2.96 -15.85 6.27
N GLN A 298 2.91 -14.66 5.66
CA GLN A 298 4.04 -13.76 5.60
C GLN A 298 4.46 -13.27 6.98
N ALA A 299 3.52 -12.95 7.88
CA ALA A 299 3.84 -12.62 9.27
C ALA A 299 4.63 -13.73 9.98
N ILE A 300 4.23 -15.00 9.79
CA ILE A 300 4.94 -16.16 10.33
C ILE A 300 6.35 -16.28 9.71
N ARG A 301 6.50 -16.06 8.40
CA ARG A 301 7.84 -16.07 7.76
C ARG A 301 8.74 -14.96 8.28
N VAL A 302 8.20 -13.76 8.56
CA VAL A 302 8.94 -12.67 9.22
C VAL A 302 9.45 -13.11 10.59
N VAL A 303 8.63 -13.80 11.39
CA VAL A 303 9.07 -14.37 12.68
C VAL A 303 10.19 -15.38 12.50
N LYS A 304 10.08 -16.28 11.52
CA LYS A 304 11.14 -17.25 11.21
C LYS A 304 12.44 -16.60 10.75
N ILE A 305 12.38 -15.43 10.12
CA ILE A 305 13.58 -14.64 9.82
C ILE A 305 14.17 -14.11 11.12
N ILE A 306 13.36 -13.55 12.02
CA ILE A 306 13.79 -13.05 13.34
C ILE A 306 14.44 -14.16 14.17
N ASP A 307 13.84 -15.34 14.20
CA ASP A 307 14.30 -16.49 14.99
C ASP A 307 15.70 -16.98 14.59
N ARG A 308 16.18 -16.65 13.39
CA ARG A 308 17.55 -16.96 12.95
C ARG A 308 18.60 -15.98 13.48
N TYR A 309 18.17 -14.85 14.03
CA TYR A 309 19.05 -13.85 14.64
C TYR A 309 18.81 -13.84 16.15
N ASP A 310 19.50 -14.71 16.90
CA ASP A 310 19.31 -14.87 18.35
C ASP A 310 19.29 -13.56 19.13
N ARG A 311 20.19 -12.63 18.78
CA ARG A 311 20.25 -11.30 19.39
C ARG A 311 18.95 -10.53 19.22
N VAL A 312 18.32 -10.62 18.05
CA VAL A 312 17.03 -9.97 17.78
C VAL A 312 15.92 -10.74 18.51
N LYS A 313 15.88 -12.07 18.37
CA LYS A 313 14.89 -12.93 19.01
C LYS A 313 14.75 -12.68 20.52
N VAL A 314 15.85 -12.80 21.27
CA VAL A 314 15.85 -12.75 22.74
C VAL A 314 15.54 -11.34 23.26
N ARG A 315 15.87 -10.31 22.49
CA ARG A 315 15.75 -8.91 22.92
C ARG A 315 14.43 -8.26 22.56
N ASN A 316 13.53 -8.90 21.81
CA ASN A 316 12.31 -8.24 21.33
C ASN A 316 11.04 -9.02 21.70
N ARG A 317 10.03 -8.30 22.17
CA ARG A 317 8.65 -8.76 22.17
C ARG A 317 8.06 -8.59 20.77
N ILE A 318 7.39 -9.62 20.26
CA ILE A 318 6.74 -9.61 18.94
C ILE A 318 5.22 -9.60 19.11
N GLU A 319 4.52 -8.80 18.31
CA GLU A 319 3.06 -8.84 18.20
C GLU A 319 2.62 -8.76 16.74
N PHE A 320 1.47 -9.36 16.44
CA PHE A 320 0.78 -9.20 15.16
C PHE A 320 -0.40 -8.26 15.32
N TRP A 321 -0.57 -7.35 14.38
CA TRP A 321 -1.65 -6.38 14.36
C TRP A 321 -2.51 -6.62 13.12
N ARG A 322 -3.83 -6.58 13.30
CA ARG A 322 -4.81 -6.75 12.23
C ARG A 322 -5.13 -5.42 11.55
N ASP A 323 -5.96 -5.44 10.50
CA ASP A 323 -6.42 -4.27 9.73
C ASP A 323 -6.76 -3.07 10.62
N ASN A 324 -7.50 -3.31 11.72
CA ASN A 324 -7.75 -2.31 12.75
C ASN A 324 -7.22 -2.80 14.12
N PRO A 325 -5.98 -2.43 14.51
CA PRO A 325 -5.38 -2.86 15.77
C PRO A 325 -6.02 -2.25 17.02
N ALA A 326 -6.77 -1.15 16.88
CA ALA A 326 -7.53 -0.54 17.97
C ALA A 326 -8.92 -1.19 18.17
N GLY A 327 -9.38 -2.00 17.20
CA GLY A 327 -10.66 -2.69 17.26
C GLY A 327 -10.72 -3.77 18.34
N LYS A 328 -11.94 -4.07 18.80
CA LYS A 328 -12.16 -5.17 19.75
C LYS A 328 -12.21 -6.48 18.97
N ALA A 329 -11.39 -7.45 19.36
CA ALA A 329 -11.50 -8.80 18.79
C ALA A 329 -12.81 -9.44 19.27
N ASN A 330 -13.67 -9.84 18.34
CA ASN A 330 -14.87 -10.62 18.64
C ASN A 330 -14.51 -11.99 19.24
N ASP A 331 -15.43 -12.55 20.02
CA ASP A 331 -15.28 -13.90 20.56
C ASP A 331 -15.14 -14.93 19.43
N GLY A 332 -14.22 -15.89 19.59
CA GLY A 332 -13.88 -16.89 18.57
C GLY A 332 -12.75 -16.51 17.60
N ILE A 333 -12.25 -15.27 17.63
CA ILE A 333 -11.07 -14.87 16.82
C ILE A 333 -9.78 -15.23 17.57
N LEU A 334 -8.80 -15.79 16.85
CA LEU A 334 -7.47 -16.10 17.38
C LEU A 334 -6.79 -14.82 17.92
N LYS A 335 -6.55 -14.82 19.24
CA LYS A 335 -5.88 -13.75 20.00
C LYS A 335 -4.38 -13.97 20.15
N GLN A 336 -3.90 -15.17 19.86
CA GLN A 336 -2.49 -15.53 19.88
C GLN A 336 -2.20 -16.68 18.92
N VAL A 337 -0.94 -16.81 18.52
CA VAL A 337 -0.42 -17.92 17.72
C VAL A 337 0.88 -18.44 18.33
N ASN A 338 1.04 -19.75 18.40
CA ASN A 338 2.29 -20.38 18.79
C ASN A 338 3.12 -20.68 17.54
N ILE A 339 4.31 -20.08 17.44
CA ILE A 339 5.27 -20.31 16.37
C ILE A 339 6.53 -20.87 17.01
N GLU A 340 6.80 -22.16 16.81
CA GLU A 340 8.03 -22.83 17.29
C GLU A 340 8.30 -22.61 18.79
N GLY A 341 7.25 -22.60 19.61
CA GLY A 341 7.30 -22.38 21.07
C GLY A 341 7.12 -20.92 21.50
N ASN A 342 7.17 -19.97 20.58
CA ASN A 342 6.95 -18.54 20.85
C ASN A 342 5.46 -18.20 20.78
N ILE A 343 4.88 -17.73 21.89
CA ILE A 343 3.48 -17.24 21.93
C ILE A 343 3.45 -15.78 21.48
N ILE A 344 2.90 -15.54 20.29
CA ILE A 344 2.76 -14.21 19.70
C ILE A 344 1.33 -13.73 19.88
N LYS A 345 1.17 -12.54 20.46
CA LYS A 345 -0.14 -11.89 20.65
C LYS A 345 -0.62 -11.28 19.33
N ILE A 346 -1.91 -11.44 19.04
CA ILE A 346 -2.59 -10.87 17.88
C ILE A 346 -3.58 -9.80 18.39
N LYS A 347 -3.47 -8.57 17.89
CA LYS A 347 -4.30 -7.43 18.29
C LYS A 347 -5.23 -6.98 17.17
N GLY A 348 -6.41 -6.51 17.56
CA GLY A 348 -7.37 -5.86 16.67
C GLY A 348 -8.39 -6.79 16.04
N GLU A 349 -9.00 -6.28 14.98
CA GLU A 349 -10.00 -6.94 14.14
C GLU A 349 -9.58 -6.93 12.66
N GLY A 350 -10.11 -7.84 11.86
CA GLY A 350 -9.75 -8.01 10.44
C GLY A 350 -8.63 -9.02 10.21
N LYS A 351 -7.97 -8.93 9.06
CA LYS A 351 -6.81 -9.76 8.68
C LYS A 351 -5.54 -9.25 9.33
N VAL A 352 -4.56 -10.13 9.56
CA VAL A 352 -3.21 -9.70 10.01
C VAL A 352 -2.56 -8.85 8.91
N ARG A 353 -2.07 -7.66 9.26
CA ARG A 353 -1.50 -6.67 8.34
C ARG A 353 -0.18 -6.09 8.77
N SER A 354 0.22 -6.23 10.03
CA SER A 354 1.54 -5.78 10.42
C SER A 354 2.13 -6.61 11.54
N VAL A 355 3.46 -6.64 11.57
CA VAL A 355 4.28 -7.25 12.62
C VAL A 355 5.03 -6.13 13.32
N ILE A 356 4.96 -6.11 14.65
CA ILE A 356 5.73 -5.16 15.47
C ILE A 356 6.72 -5.92 16.36
N LEU A 357 7.95 -5.42 16.41
CA LEU A 357 8.99 -5.83 17.35
C LEU A 357 9.22 -4.66 18.31
N ILE A 358 9.14 -4.93 19.60
CA ILE A 358 9.42 -3.96 20.66
C ILE A 358 10.56 -4.49 21.50
N ARG A 359 11.68 -3.77 21.55
CA ARG A 359 12.86 -4.17 22.32
C ARG A 359 12.52 -4.21 23.81
N ASN A 360 12.96 -5.26 24.51
CA ASN A 360 12.78 -5.44 25.94
C ASN A 360 13.88 -4.69 26.71
N ASP A 361 13.47 -3.85 27.67
CA ASP A 361 14.41 -3.09 28.50
C ASP A 361 15.18 -3.96 29.53
N GLN A 362 14.70 -5.17 29.85
CA GLN A 362 15.35 -6.10 30.79
C GLN A 362 16.54 -6.87 30.19
N ALA A 363 16.80 -6.73 28.88
CA ALA A 363 18.04 -7.20 28.28
C ALA A 363 19.17 -6.21 28.63
N ASN A 364 19.61 -6.21 29.89
CA ASN A 364 20.86 -5.57 30.27
C ASN A 364 21.95 -6.06 29.31
N PRO A 365 22.72 -5.16 28.66
CA PRO A 365 23.86 -5.59 27.88
C PRO A 365 24.84 -6.28 28.84
N THR A 366 24.96 -7.59 28.76
CA THR A 366 25.89 -8.41 29.54
C THR A 366 27.36 -8.12 29.22
N VAL A 367 27.64 -7.18 28.31
CA VAL A 367 29.00 -6.73 28.01
C VAL A 367 28.97 -5.21 27.84
N GLY A 368 29.75 -4.50 28.66
CA GLY A 368 29.82 -3.04 28.77
C GLY A 368 30.37 -2.28 27.54
N ARG A 369 29.97 -2.65 26.32
CA ARG A 369 30.28 -1.91 25.09
C ARG A 369 29.07 -1.20 24.46
N ASP A 370 27.85 -1.49 24.91
CA ASP A 370 26.62 -0.94 24.31
C ASP A 370 26.25 0.48 24.78
N PHE A 371 27.10 1.16 25.56
CA PHE A 371 26.91 2.58 25.91
C PHE A 371 28.16 3.41 25.67
N LYS A 372 28.29 3.91 24.44
CA LYS A 372 28.64 5.30 24.17
C LYS A 372 28.30 5.57 22.71
N ILE A 373 27.17 6.24 22.48
CA ILE A 373 26.98 7.07 21.29
C ILE A 373 28.03 8.19 21.41
N LYS A 374 29.27 7.89 21.05
CA LYS A 374 30.24 8.87 20.58
C LYS A 374 30.09 8.86 19.08
N HIS A 375 29.87 10.03 18.49
CA HIS A 375 30.00 10.25 17.05
C HIS A 375 31.28 9.54 16.56
N LEU A 376 31.14 8.38 15.93
CA LEU A 376 32.27 7.55 15.51
C LEU A 376 32.53 7.79 14.03
N ARG A 377 33.67 8.45 13.78
CA ARG A 377 34.36 8.51 12.49
C ARG A 377 34.54 7.10 11.95
N LEU A 378 34.21 6.94 10.67
CA LEU A 378 34.39 5.71 9.90
C LEU A 378 35.88 5.40 9.74
N GLN A 379 36.28 4.17 10.05
CA GLN A 379 37.49 3.56 9.47
C GLN A 379 37.08 2.32 8.67
N GLN A 380 37.70 2.21 7.49
CA GLN A 380 37.55 1.13 6.52
C GLN A 380 38.16 -0.19 7.01
N LEU A 381 37.92 -1.25 6.22
CA LEU A 381 38.57 -2.58 6.14
C LEU A 381 37.65 -3.73 6.63
N VAL A 382 37.63 -4.94 6.08
CA VAL A 382 38.25 -5.58 4.89
C VAL A 382 37.43 -6.85 4.59
N SER A 383 37.48 -7.28 3.33
CA SER A 383 36.88 -8.49 2.75
C SER A 383 37.35 -9.80 3.41
N THR A 384 36.41 -10.72 3.69
CA THR A 384 36.68 -12.18 3.74
C THR A 384 35.54 -12.96 3.09
N LYS A 385 35.90 -13.88 2.17
CA LYS A 385 34.96 -14.71 1.37
C LYS A 385 34.13 -15.69 2.23
N PRO A 386 32.89 -16.01 1.86
CA PRO A 386 32.08 -17.00 2.57
C PRO A 386 32.36 -18.45 2.11
N PRO A 387 32.15 -19.46 2.98
CA PRO A 387 32.29 -20.88 2.64
C PRO A 387 31.06 -21.43 1.89
N LYS A 388 31.25 -22.56 1.18
CA LYS A 388 30.24 -23.21 0.31
C LYS A 388 29.19 -24.01 1.10
N PRO A 389 27.93 -24.09 0.61
CA PRO A 389 26.83 -24.75 1.32
C PRO A 389 26.75 -26.28 1.03
N VAL A 390 26.28 -27.02 2.04
CA VAL A 390 25.89 -28.45 1.99
C VAL A 390 24.36 -28.54 1.99
N ARG A 391 23.78 -29.46 1.20
CA ARG A 391 22.33 -29.69 0.99
C ARG A 391 21.70 -30.60 2.07
N GLN A 392 20.45 -30.32 2.48
CA GLN A 392 19.41 -31.32 2.83
C GLN A 392 18.01 -30.63 2.93
N VAL A 393 17.00 -31.01 2.12
CA VAL A 393 15.92 -32.03 2.24
C VAL A 393 14.74 -31.63 3.17
N PHE A 394 13.52 -31.76 2.62
CA PHE A 394 12.22 -31.15 2.96
C PHE A 394 11.58 -31.53 4.31
N GLY A 395 10.76 -30.62 4.87
CA GLY A 395 10.03 -30.74 6.15
C GLY A 395 8.53 -31.16 6.06
N PRO A 396 7.83 -31.30 7.21
CA PRO A 396 6.71 -32.24 7.38
C PRO A 396 5.28 -31.67 7.20
N PRO A 397 4.24 -32.55 7.12
CA PRO A 397 2.89 -32.27 6.61
C PRO A 397 1.89 -31.60 7.58
N GLU A 398 2.26 -31.29 8.83
CA GLU A 398 1.28 -30.93 9.89
C GLU A 398 0.65 -29.52 9.74
N LEU A 399 1.14 -28.65 8.84
CA LEU A 399 0.68 -27.26 8.69
C LEU A 399 -0.66 -27.09 7.92
N ARG A 400 -1.27 -28.17 7.41
CA ARG A 400 -2.50 -28.08 6.59
C ARG A 400 -3.79 -27.86 7.38
N ALA A 401 -3.86 -28.28 8.65
CA ALA A 401 -5.11 -28.24 9.42
C ALA A 401 -5.40 -26.84 10.03
N THR A 402 -4.37 -26.13 10.47
CA THR A 402 -4.45 -24.75 11.01
C THR A 402 -4.77 -23.69 9.96
N TRP A 403 -4.49 -23.98 8.69
CA TRP A 403 -4.72 -23.10 7.54
C TRP A 403 -6.20 -22.74 7.31
N LYS A 404 -7.13 -23.70 7.53
CA LYS A 404 -8.57 -23.49 7.33
C LYS A 404 -9.20 -22.57 8.37
N TYR A 405 -8.69 -22.57 9.60
CA TYR A 405 -9.22 -21.76 10.70
C TYR A 405 -8.76 -20.30 10.65
N LEU A 406 -7.55 -20.04 10.15
CA LEU A 406 -7.00 -18.70 10.02
C LEU A 406 -7.61 -17.87 8.88
N ASN A 407 -8.17 -18.55 7.87
CA ASN A 407 -8.62 -17.95 6.60
C ASN A 407 -10.12 -18.12 6.32
N SER A 408 -10.96 -18.37 7.33
CA SER A 408 -12.41 -18.51 7.15
C SER A 408 -13.16 -17.19 7.41
N PRO A 409 -13.51 -16.41 6.38
CA PRO A 409 -14.64 -15.50 6.45
C PRO A 409 -15.92 -16.33 6.31
N GLN A 410 -16.85 -16.25 7.27
CA GLN A 410 -18.22 -16.68 7.02
C GLN A 410 -18.82 -15.74 5.96
N GLY A 411 -18.69 -16.13 4.71
CA GLY A 411 -19.13 -15.42 3.51
C GLY A 411 -18.82 -16.27 2.29
N THR A 412 -19.67 -16.23 1.26
CA THR A 412 -19.84 -17.24 0.20
C THR A 412 -18.70 -17.39 -0.84
N GLU A 413 -17.44 -17.26 -0.46
CA GLU A 413 -16.29 -17.38 -1.38
C GLU A 413 -15.39 -18.62 -1.13
N GLY A 414 -15.82 -19.56 -0.28
CA GLY A 414 -15.07 -20.79 0.02
C GLY A 414 -15.18 -21.94 -0.99
N ARG A 415 -15.73 -21.76 -2.19
CA ARG A 415 -16.05 -22.87 -3.12
C ARG A 415 -15.13 -23.06 -4.33
N VAL A 416 -14.13 -22.21 -4.56
CA VAL A 416 -13.25 -22.35 -5.75
C VAL A 416 -11.98 -23.16 -5.46
N ALA A 417 -11.58 -23.32 -4.20
CA ALA A 417 -10.37 -24.06 -3.82
C ALA A 417 -10.49 -25.61 -3.89
N ARG A 418 -11.62 -26.16 -4.34
CA ARG A 418 -11.88 -27.62 -4.34
C ARG A 418 -11.80 -28.31 -5.71
N ALA A 419 -11.43 -27.59 -6.78
CA ALA A 419 -11.36 -28.15 -8.14
C ALA A 419 -9.95 -28.43 -8.69
N MET A 420 -8.86 -28.10 -7.98
CA MET A 420 -7.48 -28.33 -8.46
C MET A 420 -6.83 -29.59 -7.87
N GLY A 421 -7.55 -30.71 -7.93
CA GLY A 421 -7.12 -31.99 -7.37
C GLY A 421 -7.44 -33.19 -8.24
N ARG A 422 -7.50 -33.04 -9.57
CA ARG A 422 -7.51 -34.16 -10.52
C ARG A 422 -6.73 -33.75 -11.77
N GLY A 423 -5.65 -34.47 -12.04
CA GLY A 423 -4.72 -34.18 -13.12
C GLY A 423 -5.33 -34.39 -14.50
N TRP A 424 -4.82 -33.62 -15.46
CA TRP A 424 -4.89 -33.91 -16.90
C TRP A 424 -3.50 -33.64 -17.48
N GLY A 425 -3.00 -34.62 -18.25
CA GLY A 425 -1.64 -34.69 -18.79
C GLY A 425 -1.35 -33.70 -19.94
N PRO A 426 -0.18 -33.86 -20.60
CA PRO A 426 0.46 -32.81 -21.37
C PRO A 426 -0.16 -32.65 -22.76
N GLN A 427 -0.47 -31.42 -23.14
CA GLN A 427 -0.68 -31.07 -24.55
C GLN A 427 0.36 -30.02 -24.96
N ASN A 428 1.53 -30.54 -25.35
CA ASN A 428 2.41 -29.87 -26.30
C ASN A 428 1.67 -29.76 -27.64
N LYS A 429 1.25 -28.54 -28.01
CA LYS A 429 1.07 -28.04 -29.39
C LYS A 429 0.36 -26.68 -29.33
N SER A 430 1.14 -25.59 -29.23
CA SER A 430 0.74 -24.22 -29.64
C SER A 430 1.81 -23.14 -29.39
N MET A 431 3.07 -23.50 -29.11
CA MET A 431 4.18 -22.55 -28.95
C MET A 431 4.77 -22.04 -30.28
N GLU A 432 4.36 -22.57 -31.43
CA GLU A 432 4.91 -22.17 -32.75
C GLU A 432 4.12 -21.06 -33.47
N ARG A 433 3.12 -20.43 -32.83
CA ARG A 433 2.42 -19.26 -33.43
C ARG A 433 2.69 -17.92 -32.74
N ILE A 434 3.57 -17.88 -31.74
CA ILE A 434 3.86 -16.64 -30.98
C ILE A 434 5.11 -15.90 -31.49
N TYR A 435 5.83 -16.44 -32.48
CA TYR A 435 7.04 -15.81 -33.03
C TYR A 435 6.89 -15.13 -34.40
N ALA A 436 5.67 -14.95 -34.91
CA ALA A 436 5.45 -14.23 -36.17
C ALA A 436 4.33 -13.19 -36.03
N GLN A 437 4.69 -11.99 -35.55
CA GLN A 437 4.15 -10.67 -35.95
C GLN A 437 4.53 -9.62 -34.89
N LYS A 438 5.71 -9.02 -35.02
CA LYS A 438 5.99 -7.73 -34.40
C LYS A 438 5.42 -6.65 -35.33
N LYS A 439 4.17 -6.23 -35.10
CA LYS A 439 3.72 -4.91 -35.56
C LYS A 439 4.35 -3.85 -34.65
N SER A 440 4.81 -2.75 -35.23
CA SER A 440 5.40 -1.65 -34.46
C SER A 440 4.32 -0.92 -33.65
N LEU A 441 4.70 -0.28 -32.53
CA LEU A 441 3.76 0.47 -31.67
C LEU A 441 2.98 1.55 -32.46
N GLU A 442 3.60 2.14 -33.49
CA GLU A 442 2.97 3.15 -34.34
C GLU A 442 1.87 2.58 -35.25
N GLU A 443 2.00 1.33 -35.72
CA GLU A 443 0.96 0.67 -36.50
C GLU A 443 -0.26 0.33 -35.64
N PHE A 444 -0.06 -0.07 -34.39
CA PHE A 444 -1.14 -0.34 -33.44
C PHE A 444 -1.92 0.93 -33.08
N ASP A 445 -1.24 2.05 -32.86
CA ASP A 445 -1.89 3.33 -32.57
C ASP A 445 -2.65 3.90 -33.78
N ASN A 446 -2.13 3.72 -35.00
CA ASN A 446 -2.82 4.12 -36.23
C ASN A 446 -4.05 3.26 -36.53
N GLU A 447 -3.98 1.95 -36.27
CA GLU A 447 -5.11 1.02 -36.41
C GLU A 447 -6.21 1.33 -35.38
N ASN A 448 -5.85 1.63 -34.13
CA ASN A 448 -6.80 2.07 -33.10
C ASN A 448 -7.42 3.44 -33.39
N ARG A 449 -6.67 4.39 -33.96
CA ARG A 449 -7.23 5.67 -34.44
C ARG A 449 -8.23 5.47 -35.58
N ARG A 450 -7.90 4.62 -36.56
CA ARG A 450 -8.82 4.29 -37.67
C ARG A 450 -10.11 3.64 -37.15
N LEU A 451 -10.02 2.66 -36.26
CA LEU A 451 -11.18 2.02 -35.64
C LEU A 451 -12.02 3.00 -34.81
N GLY A 452 -11.36 3.93 -34.10
CA GLY A 452 -12.02 5.01 -33.37
C GLY A 452 -12.81 5.95 -34.29
N ILE A 453 -12.24 6.34 -35.44
CA ILE A 453 -12.91 7.21 -36.42
C ILE A 453 -14.08 6.50 -37.09
N VAL A 454 -13.96 5.21 -37.40
CA VAL A 454 -15.06 4.40 -37.97
C VAL A 454 -16.20 4.29 -36.96
N ALA A 455 -15.90 4.01 -35.69
CA ALA A 455 -16.92 3.92 -34.63
C ALA A 455 -17.63 5.27 -34.38
N ILE A 456 -16.91 6.40 -34.46
CA ILE A 456 -17.51 7.74 -34.36
C ILE A 456 -18.44 8.01 -35.55
N ASN A 457 -18.02 7.66 -36.77
CA ASN A 457 -18.84 7.82 -37.96
C ASN A 457 -20.09 6.93 -37.95
N GLU A 458 -20.01 5.71 -37.42
CA GLU A 458 -21.18 4.83 -37.24
C GLU A 458 -22.15 5.36 -36.18
N MET A 459 -21.65 5.96 -35.09
CA MET A 459 -22.49 6.58 -34.07
C MET A 459 -23.14 7.89 -34.52
N GLU A 460 -22.53 8.61 -35.49
CA GLU A 460 -23.09 9.85 -36.05
C GLU A 460 -24.08 9.62 -37.21
N ARG A 461 -24.09 8.45 -37.84
CA ARG A 461 -25.02 8.10 -38.95
C ARG A 461 -26.50 8.34 -38.61
N PRO A 462 -27.02 7.92 -37.44
CA PRO A 462 -28.42 8.17 -37.06
C PRO A 462 -28.73 9.67 -36.91
N ILE A 463 -27.76 10.46 -36.45
CA ILE A 463 -27.90 11.90 -36.20
C ILE A 463 -27.89 12.67 -37.53
N LYS A 464 -27.01 12.30 -38.46
CA LYS A 464 -26.95 12.86 -39.81
C LYS A 464 -28.21 12.52 -40.61
N LEU A 465 -28.71 11.28 -40.51
CA LEU A 465 -29.97 10.87 -41.13
C LEU A 465 -31.18 11.64 -40.57
N LYS A 466 -31.22 11.87 -39.25
CA LYS A 466 -32.28 12.66 -38.58
C LYS A 466 -32.28 14.13 -38.99
N ARG A 467 -31.10 14.73 -39.19
CA ARG A 467 -30.97 16.10 -39.73
C ARG A 467 -31.42 16.20 -41.20
N ALA A 468 -31.08 15.21 -42.02
CA ALA A 468 -31.48 15.16 -43.44
C ALA A 468 -33.00 14.97 -43.60
N LEU A 469 -33.64 14.15 -42.77
CA LEU A 469 -35.10 13.94 -42.79
C LEU A 469 -35.88 15.17 -42.28
N LYS A 470 -35.31 15.93 -41.33
CA LYS A 470 -35.88 17.19 -40.83
C LYS A 470 -35.80 18.31 -41.87
N GLN A 471 -34.70 18.39 -42.64
CA GLN A 471 -34.57 19.36 -43.75
C GLN A 471 -35.50 19.07 -44.94
N LYS A 472 -35.91 17.81 -45.15
CA LYS A 472 -36.86 17.42 -46.21
C LYS A 472 -38.34 17.50 -45.80
N GLY A 473 -38.66 18.09 -44.65
CA GLY A 473 -40.05 18.24 -44.17
C GLY A 473 -40.78 16.94 -43.82
N LYS A 474 -40.09 15.80 -43.74
CA LYS A 474 -40.68 14.46 -43.51
C LYS A 474 -40.58 13.99 -42.05
N PHE A 475 -40.63 14.90 -41.08
CA PHE A 475 -40.50 14.55 -39.66
C PHE A 475 -41.82 14.73 -38.90
N SER A 476 -42.49 13.63 -38.58
CA SER A 476 -43.63 13.59 -37.64
C SER A 476 -43.15 13.15 -36.25
N PRO A 477 -43.57 13.81 -35.15
CA PRO A 477 -43.26 13.39 -33.78
C PRO A 477 -43.86 12.05 -33.36
N SER A 478 -44.80 11.48 -34.14
CA SER A 478 -45.56 10.27 -33.78
C SER A 478 -44.94 8.95 -34.25
N SER A 479 -43.78 8.96 -34.92
CA SER A 479 -43.11 7.75 -35.40
C SER A 479 -41.74 7.56 -34.72
N GLU A 480 -41.72 7.40 -33.40
CA GLU A 480 -40.55 6.85 -32.70
C GLU A 480 -40.63 5.31 -32.67
N PRO A 481 -39.68 4.57 -33.27
CA PRO A 481 -39.54 3.15 -33.00
C PRO A 481 -38.78 2.96 -31.69
N PHE A 482 -39.52 2.44 -30.70
CA PHE A 482 -39.05 1.79 -29.49
C PHE A 482 -37.80 0.93 -29.72
N LEU A 483 -36.70 1.26 -29.03
CA LEU A 483 -35.56 0.35 -28.82
C LEU A 483 -35.72 -0.33 -27.46
N ILE A 484 -36.69 -1.25 -27.35
CA ILE A 484 -36.72 -2.32 -26.35
C ILE A 484 -37.27 -3.57 -27.04
N LYS A 485 -36.40 -4.55 -27.33
CA LYS A 485 -36.83 -5.95 -27.45
C LYS A 485 -36.57 -6.64 -26.11
N PRO A 486 -37.56 -7.31 -25.49
CA PRO A 486 -37.30 -8.28 -24.44
C PRO A 486 -36.82 -9.58 -25.11
N TYR A 487 -35.73 -10.16 -24.62
CA TYR A 487 -35.41 -11.56 -24.93
C TYR A 487 -36.12 -12.44 -23.90
N ARG A 488 -36.88 -13.41 -24.41
CA ARG A 488 -37.39 -14.57 -23.68
C ARG A 488 -36.24 -15.38 -23.10
#